data_AF-A0A0B1TIV5-F1
#
_entry.id   AF-A0A0B1TIV5-F1
#
_cell.length_a   1.000
_cell.length_b   1.000
_cell.length_c   1.000
_cell.angle_alpha   90.00
_cell.angle_beta   90.00
_cell.angle_gamma   90.00
#
_symmetry.space_group_name_H-M   'P 1'
#
loop_
_entity.id
_entity.type
_entity.pdbx_description
1 polymer ?
#
loop_
_entity_poly.entity_id
_entity_poly.type
_entity_poly.pdbx_seq_one_letter_code
_entity_poly.pdbx_strand_id
1 'polypeptide(L)' 'MVFRPKHDPLRGVVLSPNLERQLRDIAITTANTRRNKGLFRNVLFYGPPGTGKTLLLKVLPNIVAWIMQF' A
#
# COMPACT_ATOMS: atom_id res chain seq x y z
N MET A 1 7.20 11.74 -20.45
CA MET A 1 7.00 10.42 -19.80
C MET A 1 7.96 10.31 -18.64
N VAL A 2 7.50 10.46 -17.39
CA VAL A 2 8.38 10.36 -16.21
C VAL A 2 8.50 8.88 -15.85
N PHE A 3 9.67 8.29 -16.14
CA PHE A 3 10.06 6.99 -15.60
C PHE A 3 10.25 7.12 -14.10
N ARG A 4 9.35 6.56 -13.29
CA ARG A 4 9.64 6.34 -11.86
C ARG A 4 10.59 5.15 -11.77
N PRO A 5 11.82 5.29 -11.22
CA PRO A 5 12.68 4.14 -11.01
C PRO A 5 11.99 3.08 -10.15
N LYS A 6 12.31 1.79 -10.34
CA LYS A 6 11.85 0.67 -9.50
C LYS A 6 12.53 0.72 -8.11
N HIS A 7 12.32 1.78 -7.33
CA HIS A 7 12.81 1.84 -5.95
C HIS A 7 11.91 1.00 -5.05
N ASP A 8 12.53 0.41 -4.02
CA ASP A 8 11.85 -0.31 -2.95
C ASP A 8 10.62 0.51 -2.49
N PRO A 9 9.39 -0.05 -2.56
CA PRO A 9 8.17 0.69 -2.24
C PRO A 9 8.16 1.19 -0.79
N LEU A 10 9.02 0.64 0.07
CA LEU A 10 9.19 1.00 1.48
C LEU A 10 10.45 1.83 1.76
N ARG A 11 11.14 2.36 0.76
CA ARG A 11 12.42 3.09 0.96
C ARG A 11 12.24 4.27 1.93
N GLY A 12 12.88 4.16 3.10
CA GLY A 12 12.85 5.19 4.15
C GLY A 12 11.67 5.09 5.13
N VAL A 13 10.85 4.03 5.04
CA VAL A 13 9.71 3.81 5.95
C VAL A 13 9.91 2.50 6.71
N VAL A 14 10.15 2.61 8.01
CA VAL A 14 10.23 1.47 8.92
C VAL A 14 8.83 1.16 9.43
N LEU A 15 8.31 -0.02 9.08
CA LEU A 15 6.99 -0.49 9.52
C LEU A 15 7.16 -1.62 10.55
N SER A 16 6.19 -1.70 11.47
CA SER A 16 6.03 -2.90 12.28
C SER A 16 5.67 -4.10 11.38
N PRO A 17 6.20 -5.31 11.66
CA PRO A 17 5.96 -6.49 10.84
C PRO A 17 4.46 -6.86 10.73
N ASN A 18 3.65 -6.53 11.75
CA ASN A 18 2.21 -6.77 11.69
C ASN A 18 1.51 -5.79 10.74
N LEU A 19 1.93 -4.52 10.76
CA LEU A 19 1.36 -3.49 9.90
C LEU A 19 1.74 -3.72 8.43
N GLU A 20 2.97 -4.17 8.17
CA GLU A 20 3.40 -4.53 6.82
C GLU A 20 2.56 -5.70 6.26
N ARG A 21 2.31 -6.74 7.05
CA ARG A 21 1.43 -7.85 6.63
C ARG A 21 0.03 -7.37 6.29
N GLN A 22 -0.58 -6.56 7.15
CA GLN A 22 -1.92 -6.01 6.90
C GLN A 22 -1.97 -5.16 5.62
N LEU A 23 -0.95 -4.33 5.39
CA LEU A 23 -0.87 -3.52 4.17
C LEU A 23 -0.67 -4.37 2.91
N ARG A 24 0.13 -5.44 3.00
CA ARG A 24 0.31 -6.41 1.90
C ARG A 24 -1.00 -7.11 1.57
N ASP A 25 -1.75 -7.58 2.57
CA ASP A 25 -3.05 -8.25 2.35
C ASP A 25 -4.06 -7.31 1.66
N ILE A 26 -4.14 -6.05 2.11
CA ILE A 26 -4.98 -5.03 1.48
C ILE A 26 -4.54 -4.78 0.04
N ALA A 27 -3.23 -4.72 -0.21
CA ALA A 27 -2.70 -4.49 -1.54
C ALA A 27 -2.95 -5.68 -2.49
N ILE A 28 -2.79 -6.93 -2.02
CA ILE A 28 -3.12 -8.14 -2.78
C ILE A 28 -4.61 -8.20 -3.09
N THR A 29 -5.45 -7.93 -2.09
CA THR A 29 -6.91 -7.89 -2.28
C THR A 29 -7.29 -6.84 -3.31
N THR A 30 -6.70 -5.65 -3.23
CA THR A 30 -6.91 -4.57 -4.20
C THR A 30 -6.44 -4.96 -5.61
N ALA A 31 -5.31 -5.68 -5.72
CA ALA A 31 -4.78 -6.19 -6.98
C ALA A 31 -5.72 -7.22 -7.63
N ASN A 32 -6.20 -8.17 -6.84
CA ASN A 32 -7.14 -9.19 -7.30
C ASN A 32 -8.51 -8.59 -7.64
N THR A 33 -9.00 -7.63 -6.86
CA THR A 33 -10.24 -6.90 -7.16
C THR A 33 -10.13 -6.16 -8.49
N ARG A 34 -9.01 -5.48 -8.77
CA ARG A 34 -8.80 -4.79 -10.06
C ARG A 34 -8.74 -5.78 -11.22
N ARG A 35 -8.03 -6.92 -11.07
CA ARG A 35 -7.95 -7.97 -12.12
C ARG A 35 -9.32 -8.58 -12.42
N ASN A 36 -10.12 -8.84 -11.39
CA ASN A 36 -11.44 -9.47 -11.51
C ASN A 36 -12.61 -8.47 -11.73
N LYS A 37 -12.32 -7.17 -11.94
CA LYS A 37 -13.33 -6.10 -12.04
C LYS A 37 -14.32 -6.05 -10.87
N GLY A 38 -13.88 -6.47 -9.68
CA GLY A 38 -14.69 -6.46 -8.46
C GLY A 38 -14.84 -5.06 -7.87
N LEU A 39 -15.70 -4.94 -6.85
CA LEU A 39 -15.91 -3.71 -6.10
C LEU A 39 -14.71 -3.38 -5.20
N PHE A 40 -14.25 -2.13 -5.23
CA PHE A 40 -13.18 -1.64 -4.33
C PHE A 40 -13.68 -1.53 -2.90
N ARG A 41 -12.81 -1.87 -1.94
CA ARG A 41 -13.09 -1.75 -0.51
C ARG A 41 -12.45 -0.49 0.04
N ASN A 42 -13.24 0.34 0.72
CA ASN A 42 -12.75 1.54 1.40
C ASN A 42 -12.03 1.14 2.69
N VAL A 43 -10.82 1.68 2.90
CA VAL A 43 -10.00 1.44 4.11
C VAL A 43 -9.79 2.77 4.81
N LEU A 44 -10.09 2.82 6.11
CA LEU A 44 -9.88 4.00 6.96
C LEU A 44 -8.78 3.71 7.98
N PHE A 45 -7.71 4.51 7.97
CA PHE A 45 -6.67 4.46 8.99
C PHE A 45 -7.02 5.41 10.15
N TYR A 46 -7.21 4.87 11.35
CA TYR A 46 -7.60 5.64 12.55
C TYR A 46 -6.60 5.49 13.71
N GLY A 47 -6.71 6.37 14.71
CA GLY A 47 -5.95 6.33 15.98
C GLY A 47 -5.26 7.66 16.35
N PRO A 48 -4.35 7.65 17.33
CA PRO A 48 -3.75 8.87 17.90
C PRO A 48 -2.92 9.67 16.88
N PRO A 49 -2.82 11.01 17.04
CA PRO A 49 -1.93 11.84 16.23
C PRO A 49 -0.46 11.39 16.40
N GLY A 50 0.35 11.47 15.35
CA GLY A 50 1.77 11.06 15.38
C GLY A 50 2.07 9.58 15.08
N THR A 51 1.06 8.72 14.91
CA THR A 51 1.24 7.27 14.61
C THR A 51 1.46 6.96 13.11
N GLY A 52 1.87 7.95 12.31
CA GLY A 52 2.29 7.71 10.93
C GLY A 52 1.18 7.39 9.91
N LYS A 53 -0.11 7.51 10.23
CA LYS A 53 -1.24 7.22 9.30
C LYS A 53 -1.11 7.91 7.94
N THR A 54 -0.75 9.19 7.95
CA THR A 54 -0.54 9.98 6.72
C THR A 54 0.65 9.48 5.93
N LEU A 55 1.69 8.97 6.59
CA LEU A 55 2.85 8.34 5.96
C LEU A 55 2.44 7.01 5.30
N LEU A 56 1.63 6.19 5.99
CA LEU A 56 1.12 4.92 5.46
C LEU A 56 0.30 5.13 4.18
N LEU A 57 -0.57 6.15 4.16
CA LEU A 57 -1.35 6.52 2.98
C LEU A 57 -0.48 6.89 1.77
N LYS A 58 0.72 7.45 1.97
CA LYS A 58 1.65 7.77 0.88
C LYS A 58 2.36 6.55 0.31
N VAL A 59 2.58 5.53 1.14
CA VAL A 59 3.32 4.32 0.78
C VAL A 59 2.42 3.28 0.12
N LEU A 60 1.14 3.21 0.52
CA LEU A 60 0.18 2.21 0.02
C LEU A 60 0.07 2.15 -1.52
N PRO A 61 -0.01 3.28 -2.27
CA PRO A 61 -0.04 3.24 -3.72
C PRO A 61 1.21 2.62 -4.35
N ASN A 62 2.39 2.83 -3.76
CA ASN A 62 3.65 2.27 -4.27
C ASN A 62 3.67 0.74 -4.08
N ILE A 63 3.17 0.24 -2.94
CA ILE A 63 3.05 -1.20 -2.68
C ILE A 63 2.08 -1.84 -3.67
N VAL A 64 0.88 -1.24 -3.86
CA VAL A 64 -0.13 -1.76 -4.80
C VAL A 64 0.43 -1.78 -6.23
N ALA A 65 1.11 -0.71 -6.65
CA ALA A 65 1.71 -0.62 -7.98
C ALA A 65 2.82 -1.65 -8.19
N TRP A 66 3.60 -1.98 -7.16
CA TRP A 66 4.64 -3.01 -7.21
C TRP A 66 4.02 -4.40 -7.38
N ILE A 67 3.01 -4.75 -6.57
CA ILE A 67 2.31 -6.05 -6.66
C ILE A 67 1.60 -6.23 -8.01
N MET A 68 1.07 -5.16 -8.60
CA MET A 68 0.41 -5.22 -9.91
C MET A 68 1.36 -5.32 -11.11
N GLN A 69 2.65 -4.99 -10.93
CA GLN A 69 3.67 -5.04 -11.99
C GLN A 69 4.39 -6.39 -12.11
N PHE A 70 4.07 -7.35 -11.23
CA PHE A 70 4.46 -8.76 -11.36
C PHE A 70 3.30 -9.62 -11.90
#